data_AF-A0A0A8X9M8-F1
#
_entry.id   AF-A0A0A8X9M8-F1
#
_cell.length_a   1.000
_cell.length_b   1.000
_cell.length_c   1.000
_cell.angle_alpha   90.00
_cell.angle_beta   90.00
_cell.angle_gamma   90.00
#
_symmetry.space_group_name_H-M   'P 1'
#
loop_
_entity.id
_entity.type
_entity.pdbx_description
1 polymer ?
#
loop_
_entity_poly.entity_id
_entity_poly.type
_entity_poly.pdbx_seq_one_letter_code
_entity_poly.pdbx_strand_id
1 'polypeptide(L)'
;MKNIITLSTIEKKMKEEEFDSEFINVLIDVFQKHNPKINEEDFHTRMYKLHYSLPSEFHDEETCIMVYQQSQAWIENEVIKLENETRLSWDAQTEDLQGLDERVRKTQLVIRHRLSEIVYDLVD
;
A
#
# COMPACT_ATOMS: atom_id res chain seq x y z
N MET A 1 -0.49 24.52 -6.90
CA MET A 1 -0.09 23.30 -7.63
C MET A 1 -1.31 22.40 -7.69
N LYS A 2 -1.63 21.79 -8.84
CA LYS A 2 -2.66 20.74 -8.88
C LYS A 2 -2.17 19.62 -7.98
N ASN A 3 -2.99 19.11 -7.07
CA ASN A 3 -2.64 17.88 -6.34
C ASN A 3 -2.57 16.75 -7.37
N ILE A 4 -1.35 16.35 -7.73
CA ILE A 4 -1.11 15.24 -8.67
C ILE A 4 -1.41 13.90 -8.00
N ILE A 5 -1.28 13.85 -6.66
CA ILE A 5 -1.60 12.67 -5.87
C ILE A 5 -3.04 12.77 -5.36
N THR A 6 -3.95 12.15 -6.09
CA THR A 6 -5.31 11.83 -5.64
C THR A 6 -5.51 10.32 -5.68
N LEU A 7 -6.61 9.83 -5.09
CA LEU A 7 -6.92 8.41 -5.13
C LEU A 7 -7.11 7.91 -6.58
N SER A 8 -7.71 8.74 -7.45
CA SER A 8 -7.95 8.39 -8.85
C SER A 8 -6.69 8.37 -9.70
N THR A 9 -5.71 9.24 -9.42
CA THR A 9 -4.42 9.21 -10.13
C THR A 9 -3.57 8.02 -9.69
N ILE A 10 -3.60 7.66 -8.40
CA ILE A 10 -2.95 6.45 -7.89
C ILE A 10 -3.57 5.20 -8.54
N GLU A 11 -4.91 5.11 -8.56
CA GLU A 11 -5.61 4.00 -9.21
C GLU A 11 -5.24 3.87 -10.69
N LYS A 12 -5.21 5.00 -11.42
CA LYS A 12 -4.82 5.03 -12.83
C LYS A 12 -3.38 4.55 -13.04
N LYS A 13 -2.45 5.02 -12.21
CA LYS A 13 -1.03 4.64 -12.31
C LYS A 13 -0.81 3.17 -11.94
N MET A 14 -1.49 2.64 -10.92
CA MET A 14 -1.46 1.21 -10.61
C MET A 14 -1.96 0.35 -11.78
N LYS A 15 -2.98 0.80 -12.51
CA LYS A 15 -3.45 0.12 -13.73
C LYS A 15 -2.43 0.18 -14.87
N GLU A 16 -1.71 1.29 -15.01
CA GLU A 16 -0.64 1.45 -16.00
C GLU A 16 0.57 0.55 -15.71
N GLU A 17 0.88 0.35 -14.43
CA GLU A 17 1.94 -0.56 -13.95
C GLU A 17 1.46 -2.03 -13.83
N GLU A 18 0.31 -2.36 -14.42
CA GLU A 18 -0.24 -3.74 -14.47
C GLU A 18 -0.42 -4.41 -13.10
N PHE A 19 -0.75 -3.64 -12.06
CA PHE A 19 -1.12 -4.20 -10.76
C PHE A 19 -2.35 -5.11 -10.88
N ASP A 20 -2.44 -6.10 -10.00
CA ASP A 20 -3.58 -7.02 -9.99
C ASP A 20 -4.88 -6.27 -9.68
N SER A 21 -5.87 -6.44 -10.56
CA SER A 21 -7.13 -5.70 -10.50
C SER A 21 -7.93 -5.94 -9.22
N GLU A 22 -7.83 -7.12 -8.62
CA GLU A 22 -8.52 -7.44 -7.36
C GLU A 22 -7.87 -6.65 -6.22
N PHE A 23 -6.53 -6.65 -6.16
CA PHE A 23 -5.80 -5.79 -5.22
C PHE A 23 -6.13 -4.30 -5.40
N ILE A 24 -6.18 -3.79 -6.64
CA ILE A 24 -6.57 -2.39 -6.89
C ILE A 24 -7.94 -2.11 -6.25
N ASN A 25 -8.95 -2.93 -6.56
CA ASN A 25 -10.30 -2.69 -6.06
C ASN A 25 -10.36 -2.73 -4.53
N VAL A 26 -9.73 -3.73 -3.90
CA VAL A 26 -9.67 -3.85 -2.44
C VAL A 26 -9.01 -2.62 -1.81
N LEU A 27 -7.90 -2.16 -2.38
CA LEU A 27 -7.19 -0.99 -1.89
C LEU A 27 -8.05 0.28 -1.98
N ILE A 28 -8.68 0.52 -3.12
CA ILE A 28 -9.56 1.68 -3.33
C ILE A 28 -10.74 1.65 -2.37
N ASP A 29 -11.37 0.50 -2.19
CA ASP A 29 -12.48 0.32 -1.25
C ASP A 29 -12.05 0.63 0.19
N VAL A 30 -10.86 0.18 0.61
CA VAL A 30 -10.32 0.49 1.95
C VAL A 30 -10.15 2.00 2.13
N PHE A 31 -9.57 2.71 1.16
CA PHE A 31 -9.40 4.16 1.24
C PHE A 31 -10.75 4.90 1.28
N GLN A 32 -11.71 4.50 0.46
CA GLN A 32 -13.03 5.12 0.41
C GLN A 32 -13.86 4.87 1.67
N LYS A 33 -13.81 3.64 2.21
CA LYS A 33 -14.57 3.25 3.41
C LYS A 33 -14.12 4.02 4.64
N HIS A 34 -12.82 4.19 4.82
CA HIS A 34 -12.27 4.89 5.98
C HIS A 34 -12.38 6.42 5.84
N ASN A 35 -12.44 6.93 4.61
CA ASN A 35 -12.52 8.37 4.34
C ASN A 35 -13.56 8.66 3.24
N PRO A 36 -14.87 8.65 3.56
CA PRO A 36 -15.93 8.90 2.57
C PRO A 36 -15.91 10.33 1.99
N LYS A 37 -15.18 11.24 2.63
CA LYS A 37 -14.83 12.58 2.12
C LYS A 37 -13.33 12.76 2.20
N ILE A 38 -12.60 12.14 1.27
CA ILE A 38 -11.15 12.30 1.18
C ILE A 38 -10.84 13.79 1.00
N ASN A 39 -10.21 14.39 2.02
CA ASN A 39 -9.55 15.67 1.86
C ASN A 39 -8.27 15.44 1.05
N GLU A 40 -8.21 16.01 -0.14
CA GLU A 40 -7.08 15.81 -1.07
C GLU A 40 -5.75 16.28 -0.48
N GLU A 41 -5.74 17.35 0.31
CA GLU A 41 -4.51 17.88 0.92
C GLU A 41 -3.96 16.94 2.01
N ASP A 42 -4.84 16.41 2.84
CA ASP A 42 -4.49 15.41 3.86
C ASP A 42 -4.08 14.09 3.20
N PHE A 43 -4.79 13.66 2.16
CA PHE A 43 -4.46 12.47 1.40
C PHE A 43 -3.07 12.56 0.78
N HIS A 44 -2.79 13.64 0.07
CA HIS A 44 -1.49 13.94 -0.53
C HIS A 44 -0.37 13.88 0.53
N THR A 45 -0.55 14.55 1.67
CA THR A 45 0.43 14.57 2.75
C THR A 45 0.70 13.18 3.34
N ARG A 46 -0.33 12.34 3.48
CA ARG A 46 -0.17 10.96 3.97
C ARG A 46 0.54 10.08 2.94
N MET A 47 0.17 10.20 1.66
CA MET A 47 0.79 9.41 0.58
C MET A 47 2.29 9.73 0.41
N TYR A 48 2.71 10.99 0.56
CA TYR A 48 4.13 11.34 0.57
C TYR A 48 4.94 10.72 1.71
N LYS A 49 4.28 10.31 2.78
CA LYS A 49 4.93 9.77 3.98
C LYS A 49 4.87 8.24 4.05
N LEU A 50 4.46 7.55 2.99
CA LEU A 50 4.33 6.09 2.98
C LEU A 50 5.64 5.35 3.29
N HIS A 51 6.78 5.90 2.89
CA HIS A 51 8.10 5.37 3.25
C HIS A 51 8.41 5.42 4.76
N TYR A 52 7.77 6.33 5.49
CA TYR A 52 8.05 6.60 6.91
C TYR A 52 6.89 6.23 7.84
N SER A 53 5.70 6.04 7.29
CA SER A 53 4.48 5.83 8.06
C SER A 53 3.49 5.03 7.25
N LEU A 54 2.75 4.17 7.94
CA LEU A 54 1.68 3.41 7.34
C LEU A 54 0.51 4.35 6.98
N PRO A 55 -0.21 4.12 5.86
CA PRO A 55 -1.50 4.75 5.69
C PRO A 55 -2.42 4.34 6.85
N SER A 56 -3.05 5.33 7.48
CA SER A 56 -3.85 5.15 8.70
C SER A 56 -4.94 4.08 8.60
N GLU A 57 -5.43 3.85 7.39
CA GLU A 57 -6.41 2.84 7.01
C GLU A 57 -5.93 1.41 7.25
N PHE A 58 -4.61 1.21 7.37
CA PHE A 58 -3.96 -0.08 7.60
C PHE A 58 -3.41 -0.23 9.03
N HIS A 59 -3.64 0.74 9.92
CA HIS A 59 -3.29 0.56 11.34
C HIS A 59 -4.15 -0.51 12.02
N ASP A 60 -5.32 -0.80 11.46
CA ASP A 60 -6.22 -1.86 11.90
C ASP A 60 -5.77 -3.23 11.36
N GLU A 61 -5.52 -4.18 12.26
CA GLU A 61 -5.08 -5.53 11.90
C GLU A 61 -6.16 -6.28 11.10
N GLU A 62 -7.44 -6.11 11.44
CA GLU A 62 -8.54 -6.78 10.75
C GLU A 62 -8.61 -6.37 9.27
N THR A 63 -8.46 -5.07 8.99
CA THR A 63 -8.39 -4.53 7.63
C THR A 63 -7.19 -5.11 6.87
N CYS A 64 -6.01 -5.17 7.49
CA CYS A 64 -4.83 -5.75 6.85
C CYS A 64 -4.98 -7.25 6.56
N ILE A 65 -5.57 -8.01 7.47
CA ILE A 65 -5.84 -9.44 7.29
C ILE A 65 -6.87 -9.65 6.18
N MET A 66 -7.91 -8.83 6.13
CA MET A 66 -8.93 -8.88 5.08
C MET A 66 -8.30 -8.62 3.70
N VAL A 67 -7.47 -7.59 3.58
CA VAL A 67 -6.75 -7.28 2.34
C VAL A 67 -5.81 -8.42 1.95
N TYR A 68 -5.08 -8.97 2.93
CA TYR A 68 -4.24 -10.15 2.70
C TYR A 68 -5.04 -11.31 2.12
N GLN A 69 -6.19 -11.63 2.71
CA GLN A 69 -7.01 -12.78 2.30
C GLN A 69 -7.60 -12.61 0.91
N GLN A 70 -8.02 -11.39 0.54
CA GLN A 70 -8.61 -11.11 -0.77
C GLN A 70 -7.56 -10.98 -1.88
N SER A 71 -6.31 -10.66 -1.54
CA SER A 71 -5.24 -10.46 -2.53
C SER A 71 -4.00 -11.33 -2.25
N GLN A 72 -4.20 -12.49 -1.61
CA GLN A 72 -3.11 -13.30 -1.05
C GLN A 72 -2.06 -13.68 -2.10
N ALA A 73 -2.50 -14.20 -3.24
CA ALA A 73 -1.58 -14.66 -4.29
C ALA A 73 -0.72 -13.51 -4.82
N TRP A 74 -1.32 -12.33 -4.97
CA TRP A 74 -0.60 -11.15 -5.43
C TRP A 74 0.36 -10.62 -4.37
N ILE A 75 -0.07 -10.51 -3.11
CA ILE A 75 0.77 -10.05 -1.99
C ILE A 75 1.99 -10.96 -1.80
N GLU A 76 1.80 -12.29 -1.79
CA GLU A 76 2.93 -13.22 -1.63
C GLU A 76 3.92 -13.12 -2.81
N ASN A 77 3.42 -12.92 -4.04
CA ASN A 77 4.28 -12.69 -5.19
C ASN A 77 5.07 -11.38 -5.06
N GLU A 78 4.43 -10.29 -4.60
CA GLU A 78 5.11 -9.02 -4.37
C GLU A 78 6.14 -9.09 -3.23
N VAL A 79 5.85 -9.85 -2.16
CA VAL A 79 6.83 -10.11 -1.10
C VAL A 79 8.08 -10.77 -1.68
N ILE A 80 7.93 -11.82 -2.50
CA ILE A 80 9.08 -12.49 -3.13
C ILE A 80 9.87 -11.53 -4.04
N LYS A 81 9.19 -10.68 -4.80
CA LYS A 81 9.85 -9.66 -5.62
C LYS A 81 10.65 -8.68 -4.76
N LEU A 82 10.05 -8.16 -3.69
CA LEU A 82 10.71 -7.24 -2.76
C LEU A 82 11.92 -7.88 -2.09
N GLU A 83 11.86 -9.15 -1.69
CA GLU A 83 13.01 -9.86 -1.14
C GLU A 83 14.16 -9.97 -2.15
N ASN A 84 13.85 -10.19 -3.43
CA ASN A 84 14.85 -10.24 -4.49
C ASN A 84 15.43 -8.85 -4.82
N GLU A 85 14.59 -7.82 -4.85
CA GLU A 85 14.97 -6.42 -5.13
C GLU A 85 15.89 -5.88 -4.03
N THR A 86 15.51 -6.09 -2.76
CA THR A 86 16.22 -5.54 -1.59
C THR A 86 17.34 -6.45 -1.08
N ARG A 87 17.31 -7.73 -1.43
CA ARG A 87 18.17 -8.79 -0.86
C ARG A 87 18.02 -8.95 0.65
N LEU A 88 16.87 -8.57 1.20
CA LEU A 88 16.50 -8.73 2.59
C LEU A 88 15.25 -9.61 2.68
N SER A 89 15.15 -10.46 3.70
CA SER A 89 13.90 -11.20 3.93
C SER A 89 12.78 -10.24 4.30
N TRP A 90 11.53 -10.62 4.02
CA TRP A 90 10.35 -9.84 4.39
C TRP A 90 10.28 -9.64 5.90
N ASP A 91 10.74 -10.62 6.68
CA ASP A 91 10.80 -10.57 8.13
C ASP A 91 11.77 -9.48 8.62
N ALA A 92 12.93 -9.35 7.97
CA ALA A 92 13.90 -8.29 8.27
C ALA A 92 13.40 -6.91 7.80
N GLN A 93 12.71 -6.84 6.66
CA GLN A 93 12.12 -5.60 6.15
C GLN A 93 10.96 -5.08 7.02
N THR A 94 10.37 -5.94 7.86
CA THR A 94 9.24 -5.62 8.75
C THR A 94 9.60 -5.79 10.23
N GLU A 95 10.87 -5.58 10.58
CA GLU A 95 11.35 -5.65 11.96
C GLU A 95 10.61 -4.67 12.89
N ASP A 96 10.23 -3.50 12.37
CA ASP A 96 9.44 -2.48 13.08
C ASP A 96 8.03 -2.95 13.45
N LEU A 97 7.54 -4.01 12.80
CA LEU A 97 6.23 -4.61 12.99
C LEU A 97 6.28 -5.97 13.71
N GLN A 98 7.42 -6.30 14.33
CA GLN A 98 7.56 -7.52 15.13
C GLN A 98 6.51 -7.57 16.24
N GLY A 99 5.78 -8.69 16.32
CA GLY A 99 4.70 -8.90 17.27
C GLY A 99 3.30 -8.81 16.66
N LEU A 100 3.16 -8.28 15.44
CA LEU A 100 1.92 -8.37 14.67
C LEU A 100 1.83 -9.69 13.91
N ASP A 101 0.61 -10.05 13.49
CA ASP A 101 0.36 -11.19 12.62
C ASP A 101 1.14 -11.08 11.30
N GLU A 102 1.70 -12.19 10.81
CA GLU A 102 2.49 -12.25 9.56
C GLU A 102 1.75 -11.63 8.38
N ARG A 103 0.44 -11.86 8.26
CA ARG A 103 -0.40 -11.34 7.18
C ARG A 103 -0.47 -9.83 7.24
N VAL A 104 -0.55 -9.26 8.43
CA VAL A 104 -0.53 -7.81 8.64
C VAL A 104 0.81 -7.25 8.19
N ARG A 105 1.91 -7.84 8.64
CA ARG A 105 3.28 -7.40 8.31
C ARG A 105 3.52 -7.40 6.81
N LYS A 106 3.18 -8.49 6.11
CA LYS A 106 3.33 -8.62 4.65
C LYS A 106 2.46 -7.64 3.88
N THR A 107 1.19 -7.48 4.26
CA THR A 107 0.30 -6.49 3.64
C THR A 107 0.87 -5.07 3.80
N GLN A 108 1.30 -4.69 5.01
CA GLN A 108 1.88 -3.39 5.25
C GLN A 108 3.18 -3.18 4.47
N LEU A 109 4.04 -4.20 4.37
CA LEU A 109 5.27 -4.16 3.58
C LEU A 109 4.97 -3.83 2.11
N VAL A 110 4.11 -4.63 1.48
CA VAL A 110 3.77 -4.47 0.06
C VAL A 110 3.14 -3.12 -0.20
N ILE A 111 2.19 -2.70 0.63
CA ILE A 111 1.49 -1.42 0.47
C ILE A 111 2.48 -0.25 0.62
N ARG A 112 3.32 -0.25 1.66
CA ARG A 112 4.31 0.81 1.87
C ARG A 112 5.25 0.94 0.69
N HIS A 113 5.82 -0.18 0.21
CA HIS A 113 6.76 -0.14 -0.90
C HIS A 113 6.09 0.27 -2.20
N ARG A 114 5.08 -0.49 -2.63
CA ARG A 114 4.49 -0.33 -3.96
C ARG A 114 3.74 0.99 -4.11
N LEU A 115 3.01 1.43 -3.10
CA LEU A 115 2.36 2.75 -3.19
C LEU A 115 3.36 3.89 -3.12
N SER A 116 4.49 3.73 -2.43
CA SER A 116 5.52 4.77 -2.46
C SER A 116 6.18 4.88 -3.83
N GLU A 117 6.42 3.76 -4.53
CA GLU A 117 6.91 3.77 -5.92
C GLU A 117 5.93 4.49 -6.84
N ILE A 118 4.64 4.15 -6.75
CA ILE A 118 3.58 4.83 -7.51
C ILE A 118 3.54 6.33 -7.20
N VAL A 119 3.66 6.71 -5.94
CA VAL A 119 3.67 8.11 -5.52
C VAL A 119 4.91 8.84 -6.03
N TYR A 120 6.08 8.20 -5.99
CA TYR A 120 7.32 8.77 -6.50
C TYR A 120 7.21 9.08 -8.00
N ASP A 121 6.72 8.12 -8.78
CA ASP A 121 6.52 8.27 -10.23
C ASP A 121 5.49 9.36 -10.60
N LEU A 122 4.53 9.66 -9.72
CA LEU A 122 3.54 10.72 -9.95
C LEU A 122 4.11 12.12 -9.67
N VAL A 123 5.23 12.20 -8.95
CA VAL A 123 5.82 13.45 -8.46
C VAL A 123 7.05 13.87 -9.27
N ASP A 124 7.77 12.91 -9.83
CA ASP A 124 8.91 13.10 -10.75
C ASP A 124 8.43 13.45 -12.18
#